data_AF-A0A1F8MD68-F1
#
_entry.id   AF-A0A1F8MD68-F1
#
_cell.length_a   1.000
_cell.length_b   1.000
_cell.length_c   1.000
_cell.angle_alpha   90.00
_cell.angle_beta   90.00
_cell.angle_gamma   90.00
#
_symmetry.space_group_name_H-M   'P 1'
#
loop_
_entity.id
_entity.type
_entity.pdbx_description
1 polymer ?
#
loop_
_entity_poly.entity_id
_entity_poly.type
_entity_poly.pdbx_seq_one_letter_code
_entity_poly.pdbx_strand_id
1 'polypeptide(L)'
;MSNKAYMVPNPPTPNKAVAFNPDICIGCNLCVDVCPTDVMMPNPEKKKQPIVVYPEECWYCGGCVEECPRSGAITMLHPTQQRISMNWKRKDTGELFRLGMKNPPPPNTRPPSGG
;
A
#
# COMPACT_ATOMS: atom_id res chain seq x y z
N MET A 1 -23.32 6.58 40.68
CA MET A 1 -22.91 7.14 39.36
C MET A 1 -21.49 6.68 39.06
N SER A 2 -21.31 5.51 38.47
CA SER A 2 -20.02 5.08 37.93
C SER A 2 -20.27 3.98 36.89
N ASN A 3 -19.39 3.85 35.90
CA ASN A 3 -19.44 2.99 34.70
C ASN A 3 -20.21 3.53 33.48
N LYS A 4 -19.87 4.73 33.02
CA LYS A 4 -20.23 5.20 31.66
C LYS A 4 -19.20 4.86 30.57
N ALA A 5 -18.18 4.05 30.86
CA ALA A 5 -17.23 3.57 29.84
C ALA A 5 -16.52 2.29 30.30
N TYR A 6 -16.19 1.41 29.36
CA TYR A 6 -15.33 0.24 29.55
C TYR A 6 -14.37 0.09 28.37
N MET A 7 -13.21 -0.50 28.61
CA MET A 7 -12.15 -0.67 27.62
C MET A 7 -12.53 -1.78 26.63
N VAL A 8 -12.42 -1.50 25.34
CA VAL A 8 -12.60 -2.47 24.26
C VAL A 8 -11.32 -2.56 23.42
N PRO A 9 -11.04 -3.71 22.80
CA PRO A 9 -9.97 -3.82 21.81
C PRO A 9 -10.17 -2.79 20.69
N ASN A 10 -9.06 -2.31 20.13
CA ASN A 10 -9.12 -1.32 19.05
C ASN A 10 -9.94 -1.90 17.88
N PRO A 11 -11.00 -1.23 17.40
CA PRO A 11 -11.73 -1.71 16.24
C PRO A 11 -10.77 -1.81 15.05
N PRO A 12 -10.72 -2.94 14.33
CA PRO A 12 -9.87 -3.05 13.15
C PRO A 12 -10.33 -1.99 12.15
N THR A 13 -9.50 -0.96 11.98
CA THR A 13 -9.74 0.10 11.01
C THR A 13 -9.84 -0.50 9.61
N PRO A 14 -10.56 0.15 8.66
CA PRO A 14 -10.82 -0.36 7.30
C PRO A 14 -9.57 -0.28 6.41
N ASN A 15 -8.38 -0.53 6.95
CA ASN A 15 -7.13 -0.33 6.26
C ASN A 15 -6.85 -1.52 5.33
N LYS A 16 -7.26 -1.36 4.08
CA LYS A 16 -6.88 -2.25 3.00
C LYS A 16 -5.46 -1.89 2.55
N ALA A 17 -4.44 -2.41 3.21
CA ALA A 17 -3.05 -1.97 2.96
C ALA A 17 -2.58 -2.19 1.51
N VAL A 18 -3.05 -3.27 0.89
CA VAL A 18 -2.80 -3.60 -0.52
C VAL A 18 -4.07 -4.06 -1.21
N ALA A 19 -4.15 -3.83 -2.52
CA ALA A 19 -5.19 -4.33 -3.40
C ALA A 19 -4.57 -5.14 -4.54
N PHE A 20 -5.17 -6.28 -4.85
CA PHE A 20 -4.76 -7.13 -5.97
C PHE A 20 -5.72 -6.97 -7.15
N ASN A 21 -5.18 -7.00 -8.37
CA ASN A 21 -5.94 -7.16 -9.59
C ASN A 21 -5.95 -8.65 -9.98
N PRO A 22 -7.10 -9.36 -9.87
CA PRO A 22 -7.17 -10.79 -10.13
C PRO A 22 -6.95 -11.16 -11.61
N ASP A 23 -7.13 -10.23 -12.54
CA ASP A 23 -6.95 -10.47 -13.99
C ASP A 23 -5.46 -10.49 -14.38
N ILE A 24 -4.61 -9.85 -13.57
CA ILE A 24 -3.18 -9.70 -13.84
C ILE A 24 -2.34 -10.59 -12.91
N CYS A 25 -2.81 -10.80 -11.68
CA CYS A 25 -2.12 -11.64 -10.69
C CYS A 25 -2.08 -13.10 -11.15
N ILE A 26 -0.90 -13.71 -11.07
CA ILE A 26 -0.68 -15.11 -11.45
C ILE A 26 -0.50 -16.04 -10.25
N GLY A 27 -0.64 -15.52 -9.02
CA GLY A 27 -0.45 -16.30 -7.78
C GLY A 27 0.95 -16.87 -7.61
N CYS A 28 2.00 -16.13 -8.01
CA CYS A 28 3.40 -16.58 -7.87
C CYS A 28 3.97 -16.45 -6.45
N ASN A 29 3.26 -15.75 -5.55
CA ASN A 29 3.62 -15.56 -4.14
C ASN A 29 4.93 -14.83 -3.84
N LEU A 30 5.65 -14.28 -4.83
CA LEU A 30 6.85 -13.48 -4.57
C LEU A 30 6.61 -12.30 -3.60
N CYS A 31 5.43 -11.69 -3.67
CA CYS A 31 5.02 -10.64 -2.72
C CYS A 31 4.88 -11.13 -1.26
N VAL A 32 4.62 -12.43 -1.05
CA VAL A 32 4.65 -13.06 0.27
C VAL A 32 6.11 -13.16 0.73
N ASP A 33 6.99 -13.71 -0.11
CA ASP A 33 8.40 -13.96 0.24
C ASP A 33 9.21 -12.68 0.51
N VAL A 34 8.90 -11.58 -0.21
CA VAL A 34 9.60 -10.30 -0.02
C VAL A 34 9.05 -9.49 1.17
N CYS A 35 7.94 -9.90 1.77
CA CYS A 35 7.32 -9.11 2.83
C CYS A 35 8.15 -9.20 4.12
N PRO A 36 8.79 -8.11 4.59
CA PRO A 36 9.67 -8.19 5.76
C PRO A 36 8.91 -8.36 7.09
N THR A 37 7.58 -8.21 7.06
CA THR A 37 6.69 -8.31 8.23
C THR A 37 5.72 -9.49 8.12
N ASP A 38 5.87 -10.37 7.13
CA ASP A 38 5.09 -11.61 6.97
C ASP A 38 3.56 -11.45 7.08
N VAL A 39 3.01 -10.35 6.55
CA VAL A 39 1.57 -10.03 6.70
C VAL A 39 0.66 -10.75 5.70
N MET A 40 1.22 -11.58 4.81
CA MET A 40 0.51 -12.27 3.74
C MET A 40 0.77 -13.77 3.79
N MET A 41 -0.18 -14.55 3.26
CA MET A 41 -0.01 -15.99 3.05
C MET A 41 -0.42 -16.39 1.63
N PRO A 42 0.19 -17.45 1.06
CA PRO A 42 -0.23 -18.00 -0.22
C PRO A 42 -1.70 -18.41 -0.20
N ASN A 43 -2.38 -18.22 -1.33
CA ASN A 43 -3.76 -18.68 -1.47
C ASN A 43 -3.80 -20.22 -1.57
N PRO A 44 -4.69 -20.91 -0.84
CA PRO A 44 -4.92 -22.35 -1.04
C PRO A 44 -5.35 -22.70 -2.47
N GLU A 45 -6.05 -21.79 -3.16
CA GLU A 45 -6.39 -21.93 -4.56
C GLU A 45 -5.21 -21.53 -5.46
N LYS A 46 -4.80 -22.46 -6.33
CA LYS A 46 -3.71 -22.22 -7.28
C LYS A 46 -4.03 -21.04 -8.19
N LYS A 47 -3.01 -20.22 -8.47
CA LYS A 47 -3.06 -19.02 -9.34
C LYS A 47 -3.95 -17.87 -8.83
N LYS A 48 -4.44 -17.93 -7.60
CA LYS A 48 -5.14 -16.80 -6.97
C LYS A 48 -4.18 -15.88 -6.23
N GLN A 49 -4.60 -14.63 -6.03
CA GLN A 49 -3.84 -13.67 -5.25
C GLN A 49 -3.66 -14.13 -3.79
N PRO A 50 -2.52 -13.80 -3.15
CA PRO A 50 -2.30 -14.06 -1.74
C PRO A 50 -3.36 -13.41 -0.84
N ILE A 51 -3.49 -13.95 0.35
CA ILE A 51 -4.40 -13.44 1.38
C ILE A 51 -3.59 -12.55 2.32
N VAL A 52 -4.06 -11.32 2.54
CA VAL A 52 -3.48 -10.42 3.54
C VAL A 52 -4.08 -10.79 4.90
N VAL A 53 -3.26 -11.34 5.79
CA VAL A 53 -3.69 -11.91 7.07
C VAL A 53 -3.66 -10.85 8.17
N TYR A 54 -2.60 -10.04 8.20
CA TYR A 54 -2.35 -9.03 9.23
C TYR A 54 -2.19 -7.63 8.61
N PRO A 55 -3.25 -7.07 7.98
CA PRO A 55 -3.16 -5.80 7.26
C PRO A 55 -2.72 -4.61 8.12
N GLU A 56 -3.01 -4.64 9.41
CA GLU A 56 -2.61 -3.63 10.41
C GLU A 56 -1.11 -3.61 10.71
N GLU A 57 -0.41 -4.72 10.48
CA GLU A 57 1.05 -4.82 10.68
C GLU A 57 1.82 -4.43 9.42
N CYS A 58 1.13 -4.12 8.32
CA CYS A 58 1.79 -3.67 7.10
C CYS A 58 2.53 -2.35 7.34
N TRP A 59 3.85 -2.34 7.07
CA TRP A 59 4.69 -1.15 7.19
C TRP A 59 4.55 -0.16 6.01
N TYR A 60 3.81 -0.53 4.96
CA TYR A 60 3.72 0.27 3.72
C TYR A 60 5.08 0.52 3.04
N CYS A 61 5.98 -0.46 3.09
CA CYS A 61 7.33 -0.34 2.54
C CYS A 61 7.39 -0.31 1.01
N GLY A 62 6.42 -0.91 0.32
CA GLY A 62 6.35 -0.94 -1.14
C GLY A 62 7.00 -2.15 -1.80
N GLY A 63 7.81 -2.93 -1.08
CA GLY A 63 8.60 -4.03 -1.68
C GLY A 63 7.76 -5.07 -2.43
N CYS A 64 6.56 -5.40 -1.93
CA CYS A 64 5.65 -6.32 -2.61
C CYS A 64 5.15 -5.81 -3.97
N VAL A 65 5.07 -4.48 -4.16
CA VAL A 65 4.67 -3.84 -5.42
C VAL A 65 5.86 -3.74 -6.37
N GLU A 66 7.02 -3.36 -5.85
CA GLU A 66 8.26 -3.19 -6.62
C GLU A 66 8.74 -4.51 -7.21
N GLU A 67 8.78 -5.58 -6.40
CA GLU A 67 9.25 -6.90 -6.85
C GLU A 67 8.21 -7.65 -7.69
N CYS A 68 6.98 -7.14 -7.82
CA CYS A 68 5.95 -7.88 -8.55
C CYS A 68 6.30 -7.94 -10.05
N PRO A 69 6.48 -9.14 -10.65
CA PRO A 69 6.86 -9.27 -12.06
C PRO A 69 5.71 -8.92 -13.01
N ARG A 70 4.52 -8.68 -12.47
CA ARG A 70 3.31 -8.34 -13.21
C ARG A 70 2.88 -6.93 -12.80
N SER A 71 3.34 -5.92 -13.53
CA SER A 71 3.00 -4.52 -13.27
C SER A 71 1.48 -4.34 -13.17
N GLY A 72 1.02 -3.73 -12.07
CA GLY A 72 -0.41 -3.51 -11.80
C GLY A 72 -1.16 -4.69 -11.17
N ALA A 73 -0.51 -5.85 -10.93
CA ALA A 73 -1.15 -6.98 -10.24
C ALA A 73 -1.40 -6.71 -8.74
N ILE A 74 -0.60 -5.85 -8.13
CA ILE A 74 -0.71 -5.42 -6.74
C ILE A 74 -0.54 -3.90 -6.68
N THR A 75 -1.30 -3.24 -5.82
CA THR A 75 -1.22 -1.80 -5.57
C THR A 75 -1.22 -1.55 -4.07
N MET A 76 -0.30 -0.72 -3.61
CA MET A 76 -0.26 -0.28 -2.22
C MET A 76 -1.25 0.88 -2.01
N LEU A 77 -2.12 0.75 -1.01
CA LEU A 77 -3.03 1.82 -0.61
C LEU A 77 -2.47 2.50 0.63
N HIS A 78 -1.67 3.55 0.42
CA HIS A 78 -1.12 4.31 1.54
C HIS A 78 -2.25 4.94 2.38
N PRO A 79 -2.23 4.77 3.72
CA PRO A 79 -3.22 5.37 4.60
C PRO A 79 -3.13 6.88 4.49
N THR A 80 -4.26 7.57 4.62
CA THR A 80 -4.34 9.04 4.43
C THR A 80 -3.30 9.77 5.27
N GLN A 81 -3.04 9.29 6.49
CA GLN A 81 -2.04 9.86 7.40
C GLN A 81 -0.59 9.58 7.01
N GLN A 82 -0.28 8.60 6.16
CA GLN A 82 1.07 8.39 5.61
C GLN A 82 1.24 8.98 4.21
N ARG A 83 0.22 9.66 3.66
CA ARG A 83 0.37 10.47 2.45
C ARG A 83 1.18 11.76 2.69
N ILE A 84 1.85 11.92 3.84
CA ILE A 84 2.66 13.08 4.24
C ILE A 84 3.96 13.23 3.43
N SER A 85 4.18 12.42 2.39
CA SER A 85 5.08 12.82 1.31
C SER A 85 4.69 14.24 0.88
N MET A 86 5.64 15.18 0.86
CA MET A 86 5.38 16.57 0.46
C MET A 86 4.53 16.59 -0.81
N ASN A 87 3.26 16.98 -0.67
CA ASN A 87 2.31 16.99 -1.75
C ASN A 87 2.32 18.37 -2.39
N TRP A 88 2.62 18.44 -3.68
CA TRP A 88 2.42 19.64 -4.48
C TRP A 88 1.01 19.57 -5.05
N LYS A 89 0.23 20.63 -4.86
CA LYS A 89 -1.08 20.79 -5.51
C LYS A 89 -0.96 21.82 -6.61
N ARG A 90 -1.32 21.44 -7.84
CA ARG A 90 -1.47 22.39 -8.95
C ARG A 90 -2.55 23.40 -8.59
N LYS A 91 -2.23 24.70 -8.69
CA LYS A 91 -3.16 25.79 -8.33
C LYS A 91 -4.32 25.90 -9.32
N ASP A 92 -4.05 25.55 -10.56
CA ASP A 92 -4.95 25.60 -11.72
C ASP A 92 -5.83 24.34 -11.83
N THR A 93 -5.25 23.14 -11.75
CA THR A 93 -5.99 21.89 -11.97
C THR A 93 -6.44 21.20 -10.67
N GLY A 94 -5.87 21.58 -9.53
CA GLY A 94 -6.12 20.93 -8.24
C GLY A 94 -5.47 19.55 -8.10
N GLU A 95 -4.72 19.08 -9.10
CA GLU A 95 -4.04 17.80 -9.13
C GLU A 95 -2.96 17.72 -8.03
N LEU A 96 -2.87 16.56 -7.37
CA LEU A 96 -1.96 16.29 -6.26
C LEU A 96 -0.77 15.44 -6.71
N PHE A 97 0.44 15.88 -6.39
CA PHE A 97 1.71 15.22 -6.74
C PHE A 97 2.53 14.94 -5.50
N ARG A 98 3.12 13.74 -5.40
CA ARG A 98 4.06 13.43 -4.31
C ARG A 98 5.50 13.71 -4.72
N LEU A 99 6.34 14.10 -3.75
CA LEU A 99 7.79 14.10 -3.91
C LEU A 99 8.24 12.71 -4.40
N GLY A 100 8.93 12.67 -5.55
CA GLY A 100 9.41 11.42 -6.12
C GLY A 100 8.48 10.73 -7.15
N MET A 101 7.42 11.38 -7.65
CA MET A 101 6.64 10.85 -8.80
C MET A 101 7.32 11.14 -10.15
N LYS A 102 7.04 10.34 -11.20
CA LYS A 102 7.48 10.60 -12.58
C LYS A 102 6.85 11.92 -13.08
N ASN A 103 7.67 12.82 -13.65
CA ASN A 103 7.30 14.13 -14.20
C ASN A 103 6.73 15.18 -13.20
N PRO A 104 7.38 15.47 -12.07
CA PRO A 104 6.90 16.48 -11.14
C PRO A 104 7.22 17.90 -11.69
N PRO A 105 6.45 18.93 -11.28
CA PRO A 105 6.70 20.30 -11.72
C PRO A 105 8.07 20.82 -11.27
N PRO A 106 8.71 21.73 -12.04
CA PRO A 106 9.92 22.42 -11.62
C PRO A 106 9.73 23.11 -10.25
N PRO A 107 10.77 23.19 -9.39
CA PRO A 107 12.18 22.96 -9.69
C PRO A 107 12.66 21.50 -9.58
N ASN A 108 11.75 20.54 -9.32
CA ASN A 108 12.03 19.10 -9.17
C ASN A 108 13.46 18.77 -8.67
N THR A 109 13.77 19.13 -7.42
CA THR A 109 15.12 19.03 -6.88
C THR A 109 15.56 17.60 -6.53
N ARG A 110 14.71 16.58 -6.76
CA ARG A 110 15.01 15.18 -6.46
C ARG A 110 14.40 14.23 -7.50
N PRO A 111 15.14 13.22 -7.99
CA PRO A 111 14.60 12.24 -8.92
C PRO A 111 13.43 11.45 -8.29
N PRO A 112 12.54 10.88 -9.13
CA PRO A 112 11.47 10.00 -8.69
C PRO A 112 11.97 8.87 -7.77
N SER A 113 11.26 8.57 -6.69
CA SER A 113 11.53 7.40 -5.87
C SER A 113 11.02 6.18 -6.63
N GLY A 114 11.93 5.28 -7.01
CA GLY A 114 11.66 4.14 -7.89
C GLY A 114 11.82 4.52 -9.37
N GLY A 115 12.76 3.84 -10.05
CA GLY A 115 13.12 4.06 -11.46
C GLY A 115 11.96 3.98 -12.46
#